data_AF-A0A9P9E3H4-F1
#
_entry.id   AF-A0A9P9E3H4-F1
#
_cell.length_a   1.000
_cell.length_b   1.000
_cell.length_c   1.000
_cell.angle_alpha   90.00
_cell.angle_beta   90.00
_cell.angle_gamma   90.00
#
_symmetry.space_group_name_H-M   'P 1'
#
loop_
_entity.id
_entity.type
_entity.pdbx_description
1 polymer ?
#
loop_
_entity_poly.entity_id
_entity_poly.type
_entity_poly.pdbx_seq_one_letter_code
_entity_poly.pdbx_strand_id
1 'polypeptide(L)'
;MAIPSSVSLGVEVEFLTAQRTASSTGYDIHNRWACGPPSENPYAATLPEGPHYWAEMSSVLESCKTIANLGFPAACPCSPKVEEKSPIIKDDEDTKAETVLKCSNATSIRTWNKDAVESSARADSQAGYWFLTRERHISVDVRRIPGKSPSTKFHWHGTELNSPVLTLPEEFRYKLPSLKRSLNAIRNNMNVALNESCGLHLHVNDNGNLDMDTAKRVACLVLLLEDPLFYQISHPSRGRSPYSVRISKESKAAFETGVIPELEGDGAFQMAALSALADKLDGRWKINEETIEAMKRIYAQPDKESLRNILKKFDEGPVHTTRRCALVVSRNDTIEFRYPASSFDSNYIAAWGQLVRHIYGLAMKPANEFSRIICHVYEVVTWDEPVRWEDALEAIEFREVGTAEWTGWINEFNGKLKDLDKQGPMSPVGRMTID
;
A
#
# COMPACT_ATOMS: atom_id res chain seq x y z
N MET A 1 -6.64 19.76 10.64
CA MET A 1 -6.45 19.70 12.12
C MET A 1 -5.01 19.25 12.39
N ALA A 2 -4.45 19.38 13.61
CA ALA A 2 -3.08 18.92 13.84
C ALA A 2 -3.03 17.38 14.02
N ILE A 3 -2.37 16.69 13.08
CA ILE A 3 -2.05 15.25 13.21
C ILE A 3 -1.00 15.10 14.32
N PRO A 4 -1.15 14.18 15.28
CA PRO A 4 -0.14 13.96 16.32
C PRO A 4 1.21 13.62 15.69
N SER A 5 2.29 14.24 16.19
CA SER A 5 3.64 14.05 15.62
C SER A 5 4.17 12.63 15.78
N SER A 6 3.56 11.83 16.66
CA SER A 6 3.88 10.43 16.89
C SER A 6 3.26 9.46 15.88
N VAL A 7 2.32 9.93 15.05
CA VAL A 7 1.74 9.11 13.98
C VAL A 7 2.77 8.92 12.87
N SER A 8 3.31 7.70 12.82
CA SER A 8 4.31 7.29 11.85
C SER A 8 3.68 6.69 10.59
N LEU A 9 4.47 6.60 9.51
CA LEU A 9 4.02 6.07 8.23
C LEU A 9 5.06 5.11 7.62
N GLY A 10 4.63 3.92 7.24
CA GLY A 10 5.32 3.05 6.28
C GLY A 10 4.61 3.08 4.93
N VAL A 11 5.37 3.03 3.84
CA VAL A 11 4.85 3.05 2.47
C VAL A 11 5.35 1.83 1.71
N GLU A 12 4.45 1.06 1.12
CA GLU A 12 4.77 -0.04 0.21
C GLU A 12 4.27 0.31 -1.20
N VAL A 13 5.19 0.38 -2.17
CA VAL A 13 4.90 0.68 -3.57
C VAL A 13 5.20 -0.55 -4.41
N GLU A 14 4.18 -1.18 -4.96
CA GLU A 14 4.32 -2.32 -5.88
C GLU A 14 4.48 -1.84 -7.32
N PHE A 15 5.37 -2.43 -8.11
CA PHE A 15 5.60 -2.07 -9.51
C PHE A 15 6.20 -3.22 -10.31
N LEU A 16 6.31 -3.03 -11.63
CA LEU A 16 6.92 -3.99 -12.54
C LEU A 16 8.33 -3.56 -12.93
N THR A 17 9.27 -4.50 -12.94
CA THR A 17 10.62 -4.31 -13.51
C THR A 17 10.79 -5.17 -14.76
N ALA A 18 11.52 -4.63 -15.74
CA ALA A 18 11.74 -5.29 -17.02
C ALA A 18 12.95 -6.23 -17.02
N GLN A 19 12.80 -7.34 -17.72
CA GLN A 19 13.84 -8.24 -18.18
C GLN A 19 13.82 -8.28 -19.72
N ARG A 20 15.00 -8.18 -20.34
CA ARG A 20 15.17 -8.24 -21.79
C ARG A 20 14.76 -9.61 -22.34
N THR A 21 14.20 -9.62 -23.54
CA THR A 21 13.90 -10.83 -24.31
C THR A 21 15.08 -11.17 -25.22
N ALA A 22 15.27 -12.44 -25.59
CA ALA A 22 16.37 -12.84 -26.50
C ALA A 22 16.31 -12.15 -27.88
N SER A 23 15.13 -11.68 -28.29
CA SER A 23 14.89 -10.91 -29.53
C SER A 23 15.12 -9.40 -29.39
N SER A 24 15.43 -8.89 -28.19
CA SER A 24 15.75 -7.47 -27.96
C SER A 24 17.21 -7.14 -28.29
N THR A 25 17.62 -7.39 -29.54
CA THR A 25 18.98 -7.10 -30.04
C THR A 25 19.10 -5.72 -30.71
N GLY A 26 18.05 -4.91 -30.68
CA GLY A 26 18.10 -3.52 -31.14
C GLY A 26 18.50 -2.57 -30.01
N TYR A 27 19.31 -1.55 -30.34
CA TYR A 27 19.57 -0.38 -29.49
C TYR A 27 18.24 0.12 -28.89
N ASP A 28 18.02 -0.14 -27.61
CA ASP A 28 16.83 0.31 -26.91
C ASP A 28 16.98 1.81 -26.68
N ILE A 29 16.14 2.59 -27.36
CA ILE A 29 16.02 4.06 -27.23
C ILE A 29 15.88 4.53 -25.78
N HIS A 30 15.64 3.62 -24.84
CA HIS A 30 15.53 3.93 -23.42
C HIS A 30 16.82 3.79 -22.59
N ASN A 31 17.92 3.17 -23.04
CA ASN A 31 19.23 3.07 -22.33
C ASN A 31 19.22 2.76 -20.81
N ARG A 32 18.07 2.40 -20.25
CA ARG A 32 17.88 2.11 -18.83
C ARG A 32 18.07 0.63 -18.58
N TRP A 33 18.44 0.31 -17.35
CA TRP A 33 18.69 -1.04 -16.93
C TRP A 33 17.45 -1.92 -17.11
N ALA A 34 17.68 -3.11 -17.63
CA ALA A 34 16.75 -4.23 -17.64
C ALA A 34 17.59 -5.49 -17.46
N CYS A 35 17.08 -6.47 -16.72
CA CYS A 35 17.79 -7.73 -16.51
C CYS A 35 18.14 -8.38 -17.86
N GLY A 36 19.33 -8.98 -17.96
CA GLY A 36 19.78 -9.67 -19.17
C GLY A 36 18.79 -10.77 -19.63
N PRO A 37 18.86 -11.17 -20.92
CA PRO A 37 17.98 -12.19 -21.44
C PRO A 37 18.15 -13.49 -20.64
N PRO A 38 17.05 -14.21 -20.37
CA PRO A 38 17.12 -15.47 -19.66
C PRO A 38 17.87 -16.51 -20.53
N SER A 39 18.61 -17.42 -19.89
CA SER A 39 19.32 -18.49 -20.59
C SER A 39 18.38 -19.52 -21.25
N GLU A 40 17.11 -19.55 -20.84
CA GLU A 40 16.03 -20.38 -21.41
C GLU A 40 14.73 -19.54 -21.49
N ASN A 41 13.78 -19.89 -22.37
CA ASN A 41 12.47 -19.22 -22.40
C ASN A 41 11.81 -19.40 -21.03
N PRO A 42 11.64 -18.32 -20.25
CA PRO A 42 11.33 -18.49 -18.86
C PRO A 42 9.86 -18.94 -18.72
N TYR A 43 8.99 -18.59 -19.68
CA TYR A 43 7.57 -18.98 -19.76
C TYR A 43 7.33 -20.45 -20.10
N ALA A 44 8.39 -21.22 -20.41
CA ALA A 44 8.29 -22.65 -20.74
C ALA A 44 8.42 -23.58 -19.52
N ALA A 45 8.86 -23.08 -18.35
CA ALA A 45 9.14 -23.91 -17.17
C ALA A 45 8.03 -23.81 -16.10
N THR A 46 7.46 -24.97 -15.73
CA THR A 46 6.44 -25.13 -14.66
C THR A 46 7.04 -25.30 -13.25
N LEU A 47 8.34 -25.07 -13.06
CA LEU A 47 9.02 -25.35 -11.79
C LEU A 47 8.88 -24.21 -10.76
N PRO A 48 8.68 -24.53 -9.46
CA PRO A 48 8.57 -23.54 -8.38
C PRO A 48 9.83 -22.66 -8.15
N GLU A 49 11.00 -23.18 -8.51
CA GLU A 49 12.32 -22.51 -8.44
C GLU A 49 12.92 -22.32 -9.86
N GLY A 50 12.08 -22.01 -10.85
CA GLY A 50 12.49 -21.91 -12.26
C GLY A 50 13.42 -20.73 -12.62
N PRO A 51 13.79 -20.60 -13.92
CA PRO A 51 14.68 -19.55 -14.46
C PRO A 51 14.23 -18.11 -14.17
N HIS A 52 12.98 -17.90 -13.76
CA HIS A 52 12.41 -16.62 -13.37
C HIS A 52 12.92 -16.07 -12.04
N TYR A 53 13.24 -16.96 -11.09
CA TYR A 53 13.66 -16.57 -9.75
C TYR A 53 14.89 -15.63 -9.78
N TRP A 54 15.78 -15.87 -10.74
CA TRP A 54 17.00 -15.09 -10.96
C TRP A 54 16.74 -13.69 -11.49
N ALA A 55 15.81 -13.54 -12.43
CA ALA A 55 15.49 -12.25 -13.02
C ALA A 55 14.75 -11.34 -12.04
N GLU A 56 13.81 -11.91 -11.28
CA GLU A 56 13.12 -11.19 -10.21
C GLU A 56 14.11 -10.71 -9.15
N MET A 57 15.04 -11.57 -8.71
CA MET A 57 16.04 -11.19 -7.72
C MET A 57 17.07 -10.18 -8.25
N SER A 58 17.48 -10.30 -9.51
CA SER A 58 18.38 -9.32 -10.14
C SER A 58 17.76 -7.93 -10.18
N SER A 59 16.45 -7.85 -10.44
CA SER A 59 15.70 -6.58 -10.40
C SER A 59 15.67 -5.98 -9.00
N VAL A 60 15.49 -6.81 -7.97
CA VAL A 60 15.55 -6.39 -6.56
C VAL A 60 16.94 -5.85 -6.21
N LEU A 61 18.01 -6.57 -6.58
CA LEU A 61 19.39 -6.16 -6.32
C LEU A 61 19.74 -4.82 -7.00
N GLU A 62 19.38 -4.65 -8.27
CA GLU A 62 19.63 -3.40 -8.98
C GLU A 62 18.82 -2.24 -8.39
N SER A 63 17.58 -2.49 -7.95
CA SER A 63 16.77 -1.48 -7.26
C SER A 63 17.43 -1.03 -5.95
N CYS A 64 17.96 -1.98 -5.16
CA CYS A 64 18.76 -1.67 -3.96
C CYS A 64 19.99 -0.83 -4.30
N LYS A 65 20.76 -1.22 -5.33
CA LYS A 65 21.94 -0.48 -5.79
C LYS A 65 21.58 0.95 -6.22
N THR A 66 20.49 1.09 -6.97
CA THR A 66 19.97 2.39 -7.41
C THR A 66 19.63 3.31 -6.25
N ILE A 67 19.00 2.79 -5.19
CA ILE A 67 18.69 3.56 -3.98
C ILE A 67 19.95 3.83 -3.14
N ALA A 68 20.84 2.85 -3.00
CA ALA A 68 22.09 3.00 -2.28
C ALA A 68 22.98 4.10 -2.89
N ASN A 69 22.98 4.25 -4.21
CA ASN A 69 23.70 5.33 -4.91
C ASN A 69 23.18 6.73 -4.56
N LEU A 70 21.99 6.85 -3.95
CA LEU A 70 21.47 8.12 -3.41
C LEU A 70 22.01 8.44 -2.00
N GLY A 71 22.81 7.54 -1.41
CA GLY A 71 23.27 7.58 -0.03
C GLY A 71 22.25 7.06 0.97
N PHE A 72 21.15 6.43 0.53
CA PHE A 72 20.12 5.88 1.42
C PHE A 72 20.46 4.46 1.89
N PRO A 73 20.05 4.07 3.11
CA PRO A 73 20.14 2.69 3.57
C PRO A 73 19.16 1.82 2.78
N ALA A 74 19.68 0.84 2.04
CA ALA A 74 18.87 -0.07 1.23
C ALA A 74 19.08 -1.51 1.67
N ALA A 75 18.04 -2.34 1.54
CA ALA A 75 18.12 -3.74 1.90
C ALA A 75 17.19 -4.63 1.08
N CYS A 76 17.51 -5.92 1.01
CA CYS A 76 16.64 -6.95 0.42
C CYS A 76 16.85 -8.31 1.10
N PRO A 77 15.92 -9.29 0.93
CA PRO A 77 16.12 -10.64 1.42
C PRO A 77 17.41 -11.27 0.88
N CYS A 78 18.18 -11.93 1.75
CA CYS A 78 19.35 -12.70 1.37
C CYS A 78 18.90 -14.11 0.93
N SER A 79 19.26 -14.52 -0.29
CA SER A 79 19.02 -15.89 -0.75
C SER A 79 20.35 -16.62 -0.99
N PRO A 80 20.67 -17.65 -0.18
CA PRO A 80 21.96 -18.36 -0.26
C PRO A 80 22.25 -18.93 -1.66
N LYS A 81 21.21 -19.43 -2.35
CA LYS A 81 21.34 -20.01 -3.69
C LYS A 81 21.69 -18.97 -4.75
N VAL A 82 21.43 -17.69 -4.52
CA VAL A 82 21.61 -16.59 -5.51
C VAL A 82 23.04 -16.08 -5.55
N GLU A 83 23.71 -16.09 -4.41
CA GLU A 83 25.01 -15.46 -4.23
C GLU A 83 26.11 -16.10 -5.11
N GLU A 84 26.00 -17.40 -5.39
CA GLU A 84 27.01 -18.13 -6.16
C GLU A 84 26.97 -17.87 -7.69
N LYS A 85 25.81 -17.45 -8.23
CA LYS A 85 25.58 -17.38 -9.68
C LYS A 85 25.16 -16.01 -10.22
N SER A 86 24.91 -15.01 -9.38
CA SER A 86 24.50 -13.68 -9.87
C SER A 86 25.68 -12.91 -10.47
N PRO A 87 25.65 -12.49 -11.75
CA PRO A 87 26.71 -11.69 -12.35
C PRO A 87 26.83 -10.30 -11.71
N ILE A 88 25.71 -9.73 -11.22
CA ILE A 88 25.71 -8.45 -10.49
C ILE A 88 26.57 -8.54 -9.22
N ILE A 89 26.61 -9.70 -8.56
CA ILE A 89 27.41 -9.93 -7.35
C ILE A 89 28.89 -10.15 -7.69
N LYS A 90 29.20 -10.66 -8.89
CA LYS A 90 30.57 -10.95 -9.34
C LYS A 90 31.30 -9.72 -9.90
N ASP A 91 30.57 -8.79 -10.50
CA ASP A 91 31.13 -7.53 -11.03
C ASP A 91 31.13 -6.39 -9.99
N ASP A 92 30.70 -6.65 -8.75
CA ASP A 92 30.49 -5.66 -7.69
C ASP A 92 31.74 -5.41 -6.80
N GLU A 93 32.96 -5.46 -7.36
CA GLU A 93 34.16 -5.03 -6.63
C GLU A 93 34.08 -3.53 -6.22
N ASP A 94 33.28 -2.73 -6.94
CA ASP A 94 33.11 -1.29 -6.70
C ASP A 94 31.85 -0.90 -5.89
N THR A 95 30.87 -1.79 -5.72
CA THR A 95 29.65 -1.48 -4.94
C THR A 95 29.56 -2.37 -3.71
N LYS A 96 30.06 -1.83 -2.59
CA LYS A 96 30.03 -2.43 -1.26
C LYS A 96 28.61 -2.78 -0.82
N ALA A 97 28.12 -3.98 -1.12
CA ALA A 97 27.14 -4.61 -0.24
C ALA A 97 27.86 -4.80 1.10
N GLU A 98 27.53 -3.99 2.10
CA GLU A 98 28.39 -3.79 3.26
C GLU A 98 28.35 -4.99 4.21
N THR A 99 27.18 -5.65 4.35
CA THR A 99 27.04 -6.78 5.29
C THR A 99 25.75 -7.58 5.03
N VAL A 100 25.79 -8.89 5.32
CA VAL A 100 24.58 -9.71 5.55
C VAL A 100 24.21 -9.61 7.03
N LEU A 101 23.04 -9.04 7.32
CA LEU A 101 22.52 -8.92 8.69
C LEU A 101 21.50 -10.02 8.97
N LYS A 102 21.61 -10.67 10.12
CA LYS A 102 20.53 -11.52 10.66
C LYS A 102 19.54 -10.63 11.39
N CYS A 103 18.33 -10.53 10.86
CA CYS A 103 17.23 -9.85 11.54
C CYS A 103 16.68 -10.69 12.70
N SER A 104 16.04 -10.04 13.65
CA SER A 104 15.40 -10.66 14.82
C SER A 104 14.36 -11.73 14.49
N ASN A 105 13.79 -11.71 13.29
CA ASN A 105 12.84 -12.71 12.76
C ASN A 105 13.52 -13.90 12.04
N ALA A 106 14.83 -14.11 12.24
CA ALA A 106 15.65 -15.15 11.61
C ALA A 106 15.78 -15.05 10.08
N THR A 107 15.32 -13.96 9.45
CA THR A 107 15.62 -13.68 8.04
C THR A 107 16.97 -12.99 7.92
N SER A 108 17.80 -13.45 6.98
CA SER A 108 19.02 -12.74 6.63
C SER A 108 18.69 -11.71 5.56
N ILE A 109 19.15 -10.48 5.74
CA ILE A 109 19.00 -9.40 4.75
C ILE A 109 20.37 -8.96 4.27
N ARG A 110 20.46 -8.62 2.99
CA ARG A 110 21.60 -7.95 2.40
C ARG A 110 21.38 -6.44 2.53
N THR A 111 22.43 -5.71 2.91
CA THR A 111 22.33 -4.27 3.20
C THR A 111 23.41 -3.45 2.50
N TRP A 112 23.07 -2.19 2.22
CA TRP A 112 23.94 -1.14 1.71
C TRP A 112 23.76 0.13 2.55
N ASN A 113 24.83 0.91 2.71
CA ASN A 113 24.85 2.15 3.50
C ASN A 113 24.25 1.94 4.91
N LYS A 114 24.63 0.87 5.61
CA LYS A 114 24.10 0.54 6.94
C LYS A 114 24.33 1.67 7.94
N ASP A 115 25.46 2.36 7.82
CA ASP A 115 25.80 3.48 8.71
C ASP A 115 24.91 4.71 8.50
N ALA A 116 24.13 4.76 7.41
CA ALA A 116 23.15 5.80 7.14
C ALA A 116 21.78 5.54 7.80
N VAL A 117 21.59 4.39 8.47
CA VAL A 117 20.37 4.13 9.23
C VAL A 117 20.34 5.04 10.46
N GLU A 118 19.30 5.85 10.58
CA GLU A 118 19.14 6.75 11.72
C GLU A 118 19.08 5.97 13.05
N SER A 119 19.71 6.50 14.10
CA SER A 119 19.81 5.84 15.41
C SER A 119 18.47 5.45 16.06
N SER A 120 17.36 6.10 15.67
CA SER A 120 15.99 5.78 16.11
C SER A 120 15.33 4.68 15.28
N ALA A 121 15.85 4.37 14.10
CA ALA A 121 15.41 3.25 13.30
C ALA A 121 16.01 1.96 13.84
N ARG A 122 15.21 0.89 13.91
CA ARG A 122 15.65 -0.45 14.31
C ARG A 122 16.67 -0.97 13.28
N ALA A 123 17.96 -0.64 13.45
CA ALA A 123 19.02 -0.97 12.49
C ALA A 123 19.23 -2.49 12.28
N ASP A 124 18.65 -3.30 13.17
CA ASP A 124 18.56 -4.75 13.15
C ASP A 124 17.26 -5.29 12.50
N SER A 125 16.46 -4.41 11.89
CA SER A 125 15.16 -4.69 11.28
C SER A 125 15.07 -4.09 9.87
N GLN A 126 14.26 -4.73 9.03
CA GLN A 126 13.89 -4.23 7.69
C GLN A 126 13.28 -2.82 7.75
N ALA A 127 12.61 -2.47 8.85
CA ALA A 127 11.93 -1.19 9.07
C ALA A 127 12.87 0.03 9.09
N GLY A 128 14.19 -0.17 9.16
CA GLY A 128 15.19 0.90 9.06
C GLY A 128 15.75 1.16 7.66
N TYR A 129 15.32 0.38 6.65
CA TYR A 129 15.88 0.42 5.31
C TYR A 129 14.79 0.68 4.28
N TRP A 130 15.20 1.22 3.13
CA TRP A 130 14.44 1.06 1.89
C TRP A 130 14.53 -0.41 1.46
N PHE A 131 13.48 -1.16 1.74
CA PHE A 131 13.49 -2.61 1.63
C PHE A 131 12.80 -3.08 0.33
N LEU A 132 13.54 -3.80 -0.50
CA LEU A 132 13.07 -4.28 -1.79
C LEU A 132 12.78 -5.77 -1.71
N THR A 133 11.61 -6.17 -2.18
CA THR A 133 11.20 -7.57 -2.27
C THR A 133 10.52 -7.86 -3.60
N ARG A 134 10.31 -9.15 -3.88
CA ARG A 134 9.62 -9.63 -5.07
C ARG A 134 8.14 -9.73 -4.78
N GLU A 135 7.32 -9.23 -5.69
CA GLU A 135 5.88 -9.39 -5.59
C GLU A 135 5.36 -10.47 -6.55
N ARG A 136 5.21 -11.68 -6.01
CA ARG A 136 4.95 -12.88 -6.81
C ARG A 136 3.57 -12.87 -7.44
N HIS A 137 2.55 -12.33 -6.76
CA HIS A 137 1.21 -12.38 -7.32
C HIS A 137 1.11 -11.54 -8.60
N ILE A 138 1.75 -10.36 -8.62
CA ILE A 138 1.84 -9.50 -9.80
C ILE A 138 2.60 -10.21 -10.93
N SER A 139 3.74 -10.84 -10.62
CA SER A 139 4.48 -11.64 -11.61
C SER A 139 3.62 -12.76 -12.22
N VAL A 140 2.75 -13.39 -11.42
CA VAL A 140 1.84 -14.44 -11.90
C VAL A 140 0.73 -13.86 -12.77
N ASP A 141 0.13 -12.73 -12.38
CA ASP A 141 -0.93 -12.05 -13.14
C ASP A 141 -0.45 -11.68 -14.53
N VAL A 142 0.72 -11.06 -14.65
CA VAL A 142 1.31 -10.69 -15.95
C VAL A 142 1.53 -11.90 -16.86
N ARG A 143 1.80 -13.08 -16.28
CA ARG A 143 2.05 -14.32 -17.05
C ARG A 143 0.76 -15.02 -17.46
N ARG A 144 -0.25 -15.02 -16.59
CA ARG A 144 -1.44 -15.87 -16.76
C ARG A 144 -2.63 -15.14 -17.36
N ILE A 145 -2.71 -13.83 -17.20
CA ILE A 145 -3.87 -13.04 -17.60
C ILE A 145 -3.49 -12.23 -18.86
N PRO A 146 -4.10 -12.53 -20.02
CA PRO A 146 -3.86 -11.78 -21.24
C PRO A 146 -4.11 -10.27 -21.04
N GLY A 147 -3.22 -9.43 -21.57
CA GLY A 147 -3.34 -7.98 -21.50
C GLY A 147 -2.68 -7.32 -20.28
N LYS A 148 -2.30 -8.09 -19.24
CA LYS A 148 -1.64 -7.54 -18.03
C LYS A 148 -0.17 -7.14 -18.21
N SER A 149 0.44 -7.59 -19.31
CA SER A 149 1.83 -7.24 -19.62
C SER A 149 1.89 -5.84 -20.24
N PRO A 150 2.63 -4.89 -19.65
CA PRO A 150 2.73 -3.53 -20.18
C PRO A 150 3.30 -3.46 -21.60
N SER A 151 4.13 -4.44 -21.98
CA SER A 151 4.73 -4.54 -23.31
C SER A 151 5.14 -5.97 -23.61
N THR A 152 5.19 -6.32 -24.90
CA THR A 152 5.74 -7.59 -25.40
C THR A 152 7.26 -7.55 -25.59
N LYS A 153 7.90 -6.37 -25.51
CA LYS A 153 9.35 -6.21 -25.67
C LYS A 153 10.15 -6.82 -24.50
N PHE A 154 9.52 -6.86 -23.33
CA PHE A 154 10.14 -7.30 -22.08
C PHE A 154 9.34 -8.42 -21.44
N HIS A 155 10.02 -9.19 -20.61
CA HIS A 155 9.40 -9.97 -19.55
C HIS A 155 9.31 -9.09 -18.30
N TRP A 156 8.18 -9.12 -17.61
CA TRP A 156 7.94 -8.24 -16.47
C TRP A 156 7.78 -9.02 -15.18
N HIS A 157 8.30 -8.45 -14.11
CA HIS A 157 8.36 -9.06 -12.79
C HIS A 157 7.87 -8.07 -11.74
N GLY A 158 7.01 -8.54 -10.83
CA GLY A 158 6.56 -7.75 -9.68
C GLY A 158 7.69 -7.51 -8.69
N THR A 159 7.84 -6.26 -8.30
CA THR A 159 8.79 -5.76 -7.30
C THR A 159 8.02 -4.85 -6.33
N GLU A 160 8.39 -4.87 -5.06
CA GLU A 160 7.81 -3.99 -4.04
C GLU A 160 8.93 -3.22 -3.35
N LEU A 161 8.74 -1.90 -3.24
CA LEU A 161 9.58 -1.00 -2.46
C LEU A 161 8.86 -0.64 -1.16
N ASN A 162 9.47 -0.99 -0.04
CA ASN A 162 9.03 -0.62 1.29
C ASN A 162 9.90 0.53 1.80
N SER A 163 9.28 1.60 2.31
CA SER A 163 10.01 2.66 2.98
C SER A 163 10.50 2.21 4.36
N PRO A 164 11.56 2.84 4.90
CA PRO A 164 11.74 2.84 6.35
C PRO A 164 10.51 3.46 7.03
N VAL A 165 10.35 3.23 8.34
CA VAL A 165 9.29 3.89 9.11
C VAL A 165 9.57 5.38 9.16
N LEU A 166 8.70 6.16 8.51
CA LEU A 166 8.83 7.61 8.40
C LEU A 166 8.20 8.25 9.64
N THR A 167 9.02 8.93 10.42
CA THR A 167 8.61 9.66 11.64
C THR A 167 8.97 11.15 11.58
N LEU A 168 9.92 11.53 10.72
CA LEU A 168 10.43 12.89 10.64
C LEU A 168 9.37 13.88 10.11
N PRO A 169 9.12 15.01 10.78
CA PRO A 169 8.19 16.04 10.30
C PRO A 169 8.50 16.53 8.88
N GLU A 170 9.77 16.57 8.50
CA GLU A 170 10.26 16.98 7.18
C GLU A 170 9.72 16.08 6.07
N GLU A 171 9.58 14.77 6.34
CA GLU A 171 9.01 13.83 5.37
C GLU A 171 7.58 14.25 5.01
N PHE A 172 6.79 14.62 6.01
CA PHE A 172 5.40 15.01 5.80
C PHE A 172 5.26 16.44 5.27
N ARG A 173 6.06 17.37 5.77
CA ARG A 173 6.05 18.79 5.36
C ARG A 173 6.44 18.96 3.90
N TYR A 174 7.39 18.16 3.41
CA TYR A 174 7.92 18.28 2.05
C TYR A 174 7.43 17.17 1.10
N LYS A 175 6.26 16.58 1.40
CA LYS A 175 5.57 15.58 0.55
C LYS A 175 6.46 14.37 0.18
N LEU A 176 7.02 13.73 1.20
CA LEU A 176 7.85 12.51 1.14
C LEU A 176 9.08 12.66 0.23
N PRO A 177 10.00 13.61 0.50
CA PRO A 177 11.17 13.88 -0.33
C PRO A 177 12.10 12.67 -0.50
N SER A 178 12.26 11.82 0.51
CA SER A 178 13.11 10.62 0.39
C SER A 178 12.47 9.59 -0.55
N LEU A 179 11.16 9.34 -0.40
CA LEU A 179 10.38 8.49 -1.32
C LEU A 179 10.47 9.01 -2.75
N LYS A 180 10.27 10.32 -2.95
CA LYS A 180 10.37 10.96 -4.26
C LYS A 180 11.73 10.72 -4.91
N ARG A 181 12.83 10.88 -4.15
CA ARG A 181 14.18 10.62 -4.65
C ARG A 181 14.36 9.16 -5.04
N SER A 182 13.91 8.22 -4.20
CA SER A 182 13.98 6.78 -4.46
C SER A 182 13.20 6.37 -5.71
N LEU A 183 11.93 6.77 -5.83
CA LEU A 183 11.09 6.47 -6.99
C LEU A 183 11.65 7.08 -8.28
N ASN A 184 12.12 8.34 -8.23
CA ASN A 184 12.74 8.98 -9.39
C ASN A 184 14.02 8.27 -9.82
N ALA A 185 14.85 7.83 -8.88
CA ALA A 185 16.07 7.10 -9.20
C ALA A 185 15.76 5.75 -9.86
N ILE A 186 14.83 4.97 -9.30
CA ILE A 186 14.36 3.72 -9.92
C ILE A 186 13.84 3.98 -11.32
N ARG A 187 12.92 4.94 -11.48
CA ARG A 187 12.31 5.28 -12.76
C ARG A 187 13.32 5.78 -13.79
N ASN A 188 14.36 6.50 -13.36
CA ASN A 188 15.36 7.05 -14.29
C ASN A 188 16.45 6.06 -14.68
N ASN A 189 16.74 5.07 -13.84
CA ASN A 189 17.83 4.12 -14.07
C ASN A 189 17.33 2.76 -14.56
N MET A 190 16.05 2.43 -14.35
CA MET A 190 15.49 1.12 -14.66
C MET A 190 14.25 1.24 -15.56
N ASN A 191 14.03 0.23 -16.38
CA ASN A 191 12.78 0.07 -17.11
C ASN A 191 11.71 -0.48 -16.16
N VAL A 192 10.79 0.40 -15.77
CA VAL A 192 9.68 0.09 -14.86
C VAL A 192 8.33 0.39 -15.49
N ALA A 193 7.30 -0.28 -15.00
CA ALA A 193 5.91 -0.06 -15.40
C ALA A 193 4.97 -0.27 -14.20
N LEU A 194 3.72 0.11 -14.39
CA LEU A 194 2.61 -0.22 -13.50
C LEU A 194 1.54 -0.93 -14.30
N ASN A 195 0.73 -1.71 -13.62
CA ASN A 195 -0.51 -2.26 -14.15
C ASN A 195 -1.58 -2.23 -13.04
N GLU A 196 -2.81 -2.67 -13.31
CA GLU A 196 -3.88 -2.55 -12.31
C GLU A 196 -3.73 -3.53 -11.12
N SER A 197 -2.84 -4.51 -11.22
CA SER A 197 -2.52 -5.41 -10.10
C SER A 197 -1.59 -4.76 -9.08
N CYS A 198 -0.83 -3.73 -9.47
CA CYS A 198 0.06 -3.00 -8.57
C CYS A 198 -0.72 -2.12 -7.57
N GLY A 199 -0.49 -2.32 -6.28
CA GLY A 199 -1.04 -1.57 -5.16
C GLY A 199 -0.06 -0.61 -4.49
N LEU A 200 -0.65 0.36 -3.80
CA LEU A 200 0.01 1.21 -2.82
C LEU A 200 -0.55 0.81 -1.45
N HIS A 201 0.32 0.36 -0.55
CA HIS A 201 -0.05 0.07 0.84
C HIS A 201 0.54 1.12 1.78
N LEU A 202 -0.26 1.55 2.74
CA LEU A 202 0.14 2.56 3.72
C LEU A 202 -0.07 2.02 5.13
N HIS A 203 1.00 2.02 5.91
CA HIS A 203 1.04 1.47 7.25
C HIS A 203 1.12 2.61 8.25
N VAL A 204 0.14 2.69 9.16
CA VAL A 204 0.14 3.73 10.21
C VAL A 204 0.04 3.10 11.59
N ASN A 205 0.73 3.72 12.55
CA ASN A 205 0.61 3.47 13.98
C ASN A 205 1.14 4.67 14.78
N ASP A 206 1.11 4.55 16.11
CA ASP A 206 1.63 5.53 17.05
C ASP A 206 3.03 5.11 17.54
N ASN A 207 4.09 5.67 16.95
CA ASN A 207 5.49 5.38 17.31
C ASN A 207 5.82 3.87 17.45
N GLY A 208 5.32 3.03 16.54
CA GLY A 208 5.56 1.59 16.59
C GLY A 208 4.57 0.81 17.45
N ASN A 209 3.58 1.47 18.05
CA ASN A 209 2.53 0.84 18.84
C ASN A 209 1.14 1.09 18.22
N LEU A 210 0.37 0.03 18.07
CA LEU A 210 -1.03 0.10 17.71
C LEU A 210 -1.88 -0.10 18.97
N ASP A 211 -2.59 0.94 19.40
CA ASP A 211 -3.58 0.83 20.47
C ASP A 211 -4.87 0.14 19.96
N MET A 212 -5.52 -0.64 20.83
CA MET A 212 -6.67 -1.46 20.44
C MET A 212 -7.92 -0.61 20.16
N ASP A 213 -8.20 0.40 20.99
CA ASP A 213 -9.36 1.29 20.79
C ASP A 213 -9.14 2.13 19.53
N THR A 214 -7.94 2.65 19.34
CA THR A 214 -7.55 3.36 18.12
C THR A 214 -7.75 2.48 16.88
N ALA A 215 -7.34 1.21 16.92
CA ALA A 215 -7.52 0.28 15.80
C ALA A 215 -9.00 0.04 15.45
N LYS A 216 -9.84 -0.19 16.47
CA LYS A 216 -11.30 -0.37 16.30
C LYS A 216 -11.96 0.89 15.73
N ARG A 217 -11.58 2.06 16.24
CA ARG A 217 -12.06 3.37 15.78
C ARG A 217 -11.67 3.67 14.34
N VAL A 218 -10.43 3.40 13.94
CA VAL A 218 -10.01 3.52 12.53
C VAL A 218 -10.83 2.57 11.66
N ALA A 219 -11.00 1.31 12.07
CA ALA A 219 -11.80 0.36 11.29
C ALA A 219 -13.24 0.82 11.09
N CYS A 220 -13.89 1.39 12.12
CA CYS A 220 -15.24 1.92 12.01
C CYS A 220 -15.33 3.19 11.13
N LEU A 221 -14.37 4.12 11.25
CA LEU A 221 -14.30 5.28 10.34
C LEU A 221 -14.11 4.82 8.89
N VAL A 222 -13.17 3.90 8.66
CA VAL A 222 -12.89 3.35 7.34
C VAL A 222 -14.14 2.70 6.76
N LEU A 223 -14.85 1.89 7.55
CA LEU A 223 -16.09 1.23 7.14
C LEU A 223 -17.12 2.22 6.57
N LEU A 224 -17.25 3.42 7.17
CA LEU A 224 -18.12 4.48 6.66
C LEU A 224 -17.56 5.20 5.42
N LEU A 225 -16.24 5.31 5.31
CA LEU A 225 -15.56 6.12 4.30
C LEU A 225 -15.18 5.36 3.03
N GLU A 226 -15.27 4.03 3.00
CA GLU A 226 -14.84 3.24 1.84
C GLU A 226 -15.49 3.70 0.54
N ASP A 227 -16.81 3.66 0.46
CA ASP A 227 -17.56 4.02 -0.74
C ASP A 227 -17.64 5.53 -1.02
N PRO A 228 -17.92 6.42 -0.05
CA PRO A 228 -18.05 7.84 -0.32
C PRO A 228 -16.70 8.54 -0.50
N LEU A 229 -15.59 7.99 0.02
CA LEU A 229 -14.27 8.62 -0.08
C LEU A 229 -13.24 7.73 -0.78
N PHE A 230 -12.80 6.63 -0.17
CA PHE A 230 -11.57 5.95 -0.62
C PHE A 230 -11.65 5.40 -2.04
N TYR A 231 -12.77 4.80 -2.42
CA TYR A 231 -12.94 4.31 -3.80
C TYR A 231 -13.25 5.42 -4.81
N GLN A 232 -13.72 6.60 -4.37
CA GLN A 232 -13.95 7.74 -5.27
C GLN A 232 -12.64 8.43 -5.67
N ILE A 233 -11.69 8.51 -4.74
CA ILE A 233 -10.38 9.16 -4.96
C ILE A 233 -9.29 8.17 -5.42
N SER A 234 -9.61 6.87 -5.48
CA SER A 234 -8.73 5.82 -6.01
C SER A 234 -8.96 5.61 -7.51
N HIS A 235 -8.00 4.96 -8.17
CA HIS A 235 -8.21 4.49 -9.55
C HIS A 235 -9.41 3.50 -9.62
N PRO A 236 -10.32 3.61 -10.60
CA PRO A 236 -11.53 2.79 -10.68
C PRO A 236 -11.31 1.27 -10.72
N SER A 237 -10.15 0.80 -11.19
CA SER A 237 -9.81 -0.63 -11.16
C SER A 237 -9.76 -1.19 -9.73
N ARG A 238 -9.45 -0.38 -8.73
CA ARG A 238 -9.35 -0.80 -7.32
C ARG A 238 -10.70 -1.27 -6.78
N GLY A 239 -11.79 -0.62 -7.18
CA GLY A 239 -13.15 -1.01 -6.77
C GLY A 239 -13.57 -2.42 -7.22
N ARG A 240 -12.86 -3.00 -8.21
CA ARG A 240 -13.07 -4.35 -8.76
C ARG A 240 -11.92 -5.30 -8.45
N SER A 241 -10.86 -4.81 -7.78
CA SER A 241 -9.66 -5.61 -7.53
C SER A 241 -9.91 -6.59 -6.39
N PRO A 242 -9.61 -7.88 -6.56
CA PRO A 242 -9.69 -8.85 -5.47
C PRO A 242 -8.67 -8.57 -4.36
N TYR A 243 -7.68 -7.70 -4.60
CA TYR A 243 -6.66 -7.30 -3.63
C TYR A 243 -7.07 -6.08 -2.80
N SER A 244 -8.16 -5.41 -3.16
CA SER A 244 -8.67 -4.20 -2.51
C SER A 244 -10.19 -4.32 -2.34
N VAL A 245 -10.63 -5.36 -1.62
CA VAL A 245 -12.06 -5.56 -1.34
C VAL A 245 -12.45 -4.83 -0.05
N ARG A 246 -13.71 -4.42 0.02
CA ARG A 246 -14.26 -3.59 1.09
C ARG A 246 -14.37 -4.32 2.42
N ILE A 247 -14.00 -3.69 3.53
CA ILE A 247 -14.38 -4.25 4.84
C ILE A 247 -15.87 -4.11 5.11
N SER A 248 -16.50 -3.03 4.62
CA SER A 248 -17.95 -2.76 4.75
C SER A 248 -18.83 -3.77 4.04
N LYS A 249 -18.31 -4.47 3.04
CA LYS A 249 -19.09 -5.39 2.19
C LYS A 249 -18.59 -6.80 2.13
N GLU A 250 -17.32 -7.06 2.43
CA GLU A 250 -16.69 -8.37 2.17
C GLU A 250 -16.02 -8.95 3.41
N SER A 251 -15.88 -8.16 4.48
CA SER A 251 -15.28 -8.68 5.71
C SER A 251 -16.23 -9.59 6.48
N LYS A 252 -15.64 -10.38 7.37
CA LYS A 252 -16.39 -11.12 8.39
C LYS A 252 -17.20 -10.19 9.29
N ALA A 253 -16.71 -9.00 9.61
CA ALA A 253 -17.48 -8.02 10.37
C ALA A 253 -18.78 -7.62 9.65
N ALA A 254 -18.77 -7.55 8.32
CA ALA A 254 -19.96 -7.22 7.53
C ALA A 254 -20.94 -8.40 7.38
N PHE A 255 -20.45 -9.64 7.33
CA PHE A 255 -21.25 -10.82 6.96
C PHE A 255 -21.51 -11.85 8.06
N GLU A 256 -20.67 -11.95 9.10
CA GLU A 256 -20.85 -12.98 10.13
C GLU A 256 -22.16 -12.78 10.87
N THR A 257 -23.05 -13.77 10.76
CA THR A 257 -24.28 -13.83 11.54
C THR A 257 -24.00 -14.52 12.87
N GLY A 258 -24.48 -13.95 13.97
CA GLY A 258 -24.19 -14.47 15.30
C GLY A 258 -24.52 -13.47 16.40
N VAL A 259 -24.53 -13.98 17.64
CA VAL A 259 -24.71 -13.15 18.83
C VAL A 259 -23.48 -12.26 19.00
N ILE A 260 -23.69 -10.95 18.95
CA ILE A 260 -22.64 -9.98 19.25
C ILE A 260 -22.55 -9.89 20.78
N PRO A 261 -21.36 -10.09 21.38
CA PRO A 261 -21.17 -9.89 22.81
C PRO A 261 -21.58 -8.48 23.24
N GLU A 262 -21.97 -8.33 24.51
CA GLU A 262 -22.21 -7.02 25.09
C GLU A 262 -20.92 -6.19 25.01
N LEU A 263 -21.06 -4.94 24.58
CA LEU A 263 -19.93 -4.03 24.45
C LEU A 263 -19.69 -3.32 25.78
N GLU A 264 -18.42 -3.05 26.07
CA GLU A 264 -18.00 -2.28 27.23
C GLU A 264 -17.14 -1.08 26.80
N GLY A 265 -16.89 -0.17 27.74
CA GLY A 265 -15.93 0.93 27.58
C GLY A 265 -16.22 1.81 26.36
N ASP A 266 -15.18 2.04 25.54
CA ASP A 266 -15.27 2.88 24.35
C ASP A 266 -16.33 2.35 23.37
N GLY A 267 -16.36 1.05 23.10
CA GLY A 267 -17.31 0.47 22.15
C GLY A 267 -18.76 0.69 22.54
N ALA A 268 -19.10 0.49 23.82
CA ALA A 268 -20.44 0.77 24.33
C ALA A 268 -20.83 2.25 24.14
N PHE A 269 -19.89 3.15 24.46
CA PHE A 269 -20.10 4.59 24.36
C PHE A 269 -20.32 5.04 22.90
N GLN A 270 -19.48 4.60 21.97
CA GLN A 270 -19.60 4.96 20.55
C GLN A 270 -20.89 4.40 19.94
N MET A 271 -21.23 3.14 20.23
CA MET A 271 -22.42 2.51 19.66
C MET A 271 -23.72 3.09 20.22
N ALA A 272 -23.76 3.47 21.50
CA ALA A 272 -24.91 4.16 22.06
C ALA A 272 -25.17 5.51 21.36
N ALA A 273 -24.11 6.28 21.08
CA ALA A 273 -24.22 7.55 20.36
C ALA A 273 -24.70 7.36 18.91
N LEU A 274 -24.16 6.36 18.19
CA LEU A 274 -24.58 6.07 16.82
C LEU A 274 -26.00 5.53 16.74
N SER A 275 -26.42 4.63 17.63
CA SER A 275 -27.80 4.15 17.68
C SER A 275 -28.79 5.29 17.95
N ALA A 276 -28.50 6.15 18.94
CA ALA A 276 -29.34 7.31 19.22
C ALA A 276 -29.40 8.33 18.06
N LEU A 277 -28.36 8.41 17.24
CA LEU A 277 -28.37 9.21 16.02
C LEU A 277 -29.18 8.53 14.91
N ALA A 278 -28.99 7.23 14.68
CA ALA A 278 -29.75 6.47 13.69
C ALA A 278 -31.26 6.57 13.92
N ASP A 279 -31.71 6.47 15.18
CA ASP A 279 -33.13 6.65 15.56
C ASP A 279 -33.66 8.05 15.18
N LYS A 280 -32.82 9.09 15.28
CA LYS A 280 -33.22 10.47 14.92
C LYS A 280 -33.24 10.70 13.42
N LEU A 281 -32.42 9.97 12.70
CA LEU A 281 -32.31 10.06 11.25
C LEU A 281 -33.27 9.07 10.55
N ASP A 282 -34.12 8.37 11.31
CA ASP A 282 -35.10 7.41 10.81
C ASP A 282 -35.90 7.97 9.61
N GLY A 283 -36.09 7.11 8.61
CA GLY A 283 -36.67 7.47 7.31
C GLY A 283 -35.67 7.77 6.20
N ARG A 284 -34.36 7.93 6.47
CA ARG A 284 -33.33 7.98 5.42
C ARG A 284 -33.06 6.58 4.85
N TRP A 285 -33.04 6.44 3.53
CA TRP A 285 -32.95 5.12 2.90
C TRP A 285 -31.59 4.43 3.05
N LYS A 286 -30.53 5.20 3.35
CA LYS A 286 -29.17 4.68 3.56
C LYS A 286 -28.88 4.27 5.00
N ILE A 287 -29.79 4.55 5.94
CA ILE A 287 -29.64 4.03 7.30
C ILE A 287 -29.87 2.53 7.25
N ASN A 288 -28.84 1.80 7.65
CA ASN A 288 -28.86 0.35 7.65
C ASN A 288 -28.34 -0.15 9.01
N GLU A 289 -29.15 -0.96 9.67
CA GLU A 289 -28.79 -1.64 10.92
C GLU A 289 -27.52 -2.48 10.74
N GLU A 290 -27.32 -3.10 9.58
CA GLU A 290 -26.15 -3.95 9.28
C GLU A 290 -24.83 -3.18 9.44
N THR A 291 -24.81 -1.87 9.11
CA THR A 291 -23.62 -1.03 9.27
C THR A 291 -23.26 -0.86 10.74
N ILE A 292 -24.25 -0.59 11.59
CA ILE A 292 -24.06 -0.46 13.04
C ILE A 292 -23.68 -1.81 13.64
N GLU A 293 -24.32 -2.89 13.22
CA GLU A 293 -23.95 -4.22 13.70
C GLU A 293 -22.52 -4.62 13.32
N ALA A 294 -22.07 -4.30 12.10
CA ALA A 294 -20.70 -4.55 11.68
C ALA A 294 -19.69 -3.79 12.57
N MET A 295 -19.99 -2.54 12.93
CA MET A 295 -19.18 -1.80 13.90
C MET A 295 -19.22 -2.43 15.29
N LYS A 296 -20.38 -2.89 15.76
CA LYS A 296 -20.47 -3.62 17.03
C LYS A 296 -19.58 -4.87 17.01
N ARG A 297 -19.57 -5.63 15.91
CA ARG A 297 -18.67 -6.80 15.74
C ARG A 297 -17.19 -6.41 15.77
N ILE A 298 -16.81 -5.27 15.20
CA ILE A 298 -15.44 -4.72 15.30
C ILE A 298 -15.09 -4.38 16.75
N TYR A 299 -15.99 -3.69 17.46
CA TYR A 299 -15.75 -3.28 18.86
C TYR A 299 -15.71 -4.45 19.84
N ALA A 300 -16.43 -5.54 19.55
CA ALA A 300 -16.46 -6.75 20.38
C ALA A 300 -15.13 -7.53 20.38
N GLN A 301 -14.16 -7.18 19.52
CA GLN A 301 -12.92 -7.95 19.42
C GLN A 301 -12.01 -7.70 20.65
N PRO A 302 -11.54 -8.76 21.33
CA PRO A 302 -10.78 -8.63 22.57
C PRO A 302 -9.31 -8.26 22.37
N ASP A 303 -8.75 -8.58 21.20
CA ASP A 303 -7.32 -8.41 20.92
C ASP A 303 -7.06 -8.18 19.42
N LYS A 304 -5.83 -7.77 19.10
CA LYS A 304 -5.39 -7.42 17.73
C LYS A 304 -5.46 -8.59 16.75
N GLU A 305 -5.26 -9.83 17.19
CA GLU A 305 -5.36 -11.01 16.33
C GLU A 305 -6.82 -11.27 15.95
N SER A 306 -7.73 -11.18 16.94
CA SER A 306 -9.16 -11.31 16.75
C SER A 306 -9.71 -10.19 15.85
N LEU A 307 -9.27 -8.93 16.06
CA LEU A 307 -9.59 -7.82 15.16
C LEU A 307 -9.03 -8.00 13.74
N ARG A 308 -7.79 -8.46 13.61
CA ARG A 308 -7.24 -8.82 12.29
C ARG A 308 -8.10 -9.87 11.61
N ASN A 309 -8.59 -10.86 12.35
CA ASN A 309 -9.40 -11.93 11.81
C ASN A 309 -10.78 -11.46 11.37
N ILE A 310 -11.49 -10.63 12.15
CA ILE A 310 -12.82 -10.13 11.77
C ILE A 310 -12.77 -9.18 10.56
N LEU A 311 -11.63 -8.54 10.30
CA LEU A 311 -11.44 -7.67 9.14
C LEU A 311 -11.04 -8.42 7.86
N LYS A 312 -10.80 -9.74 7.92
CA LYS A 312 -10.55 -10.57 6.73
C LYS A 312 -11.83 -10.81 5.95
N LYS A 313 -11.68 -11.23 4.70
CA LYS A 313 -12.80 -11.65 3.85
C LYS A 313 -13.63 -12.75 4.53
N PHE A 314 -14.94 -12.67 4.39
CA PHE A 314 -15.86 -13.69 4.91
C PHE A 314 -15.76 -15.00 4.13
N ASP A 315 -15.88 -14.93 2.80
CA ASP A 315 -15.67 -16.05 1.90
C ASP A 315 -14.39 -15.81 1.08
N GLU A 316 -13.54 -16.84 1.02
CA GLU A 316 -12.30 -16.82 0.25
C GLU A 316 -12.57 -17.15 -1.23
N GLY A 317 -13.73 -17.75 -1.54
CA GLY A 317 -14.06 -18.25 -2.87
C GLY A 317 -13.04 -19.29 -3.40
N PRO A 318 -13.31 -19.91 -4.56
CA PRO A 318 -12.39 -20.90 -5.13
C PRO A 318 -11.18 -20.29 -5.86
N VAL A 319 -11.16 -18.96 -6.09
CA VAL A 319 -10.24 -18.30 -7.04
C VAL A 319 -9.29 -17.29 -6.38
N HIS A 320 -9.47 -16.90 -5.11
CA HIS A 320 -8.69 -15.81 -4.53
C HIS A 320 -7.44 -16.28 -3.79
N THR A 321 -6.31 -15.65 -4.10
CA THR A 321 -5.01 -15.90 -3.46
C THR A 321 -4.79 -15.13 -2.16
N THR A 322 -5.72 -14.24 -1.77
CA THR A 322 -5.62 -13.40 -0.56
C THR A 322 -6.88 -13.42 0.29
N ARG A 323 -6.69 -13.60 1.60
CA ARG A 323 -7.73 -13.52 2.65
C ARG A 323 -7.98 -12.09 3.13
N ARG A 324 -7.24 -11.11 2.61
CA ARG A 324 -7.21 -9.73 3.13
C ARG A 324 -8.25 -8.86 2.44
N CYS A 325 -8.91 -8.01 3.22
CA CYS A 325 -9.63 -6.84 2.71
C CYS A 325 -8.66 -5.66 2.48
N ALA A 326 -9.21 -4.51 2.12
CA ALA A 326 -8.49 -3.28 1.86
C ALA A 326 -7.98 -2.59 3.15
N LEU A 327 -8.49 -2.98 4.32
CA LEU A 327 -7.97 -2.59 5.62
C LEU A 327 -7.49 -3.82 6.38
N VAL A 328 -6.29 -3.77 6.95
CA VAL A 328 -5.69 -4.90 7.66
C VAL A 328 -5.00 -4.43 8.94
N VAL A 329 -5.23 -5.11 10.05
CA VAL A 329 -4.36 -5.01 11.23
C VAL A 329 -3.15 -5.91 10.98
N SER A 330 -1.98 -5.33 10.75
CA SER A 330 -0.78 -6.08 10.37
C SER A 330 -0.18 -6.84 11.55
N ARG A 331 0.79 -7.73 11.27
CA ARG A 331 1.61 -8.40 12.29
C ARG A 331 2.69 -7.52 12.90
N ASN A 332 2.91 -6.35 12.31
CA ASN A 332 3.93 -5.40 12.72
C ASN A 332 3.33 -4.26 13.57
N ASP A 333 2.16 -4.49 14.20
CA ASP A 333 1.42 -3.48 14.96
C ASP A 333 1.16 -2.20 14.15
N THR A 334 0.63 -2.36 12.93
CA THR A 334 0.17 -1.24 12.09
C THR A 334 -1.24 -1.50 11.56
N ILE A 335 -1.92 -0.44 11.16
CA ILE A 335 -3.07 -0.53 10.26
C ILE A 335 -2.56 -0.30 8.83
N GLU A 336 -2.77 -1.30 7.97
CA GLU A 336 -2.41 -1.31 6.56
C GLU A 336 -3.65 -0.93 5.73
N PHE A 337 -3.54 0.17 4.98
CA PHE A 337 -4.52 0.67 4.02
C PHE A 337 -4.09 0.25 2.62
N ARG A 338 -4.97 -0.43 1.88
CA ARG A 338 -4.71 -1.05 0.58
C ARG A 338 -5.70 -0.57 -0.48
N TYR A 339 -6.18 0.66 -0.36
CA TYR A 339 -7.16 1.26 -1.27
C TYR A 339 -6.53 1.75 -2.58
N PRO A 340 -5.50 2.63 -2.56
CA PRO A 340 -4.98 3.22 -3.79
C PRO A 340 -4.26 2.21 -4.69
N ALA A 341 -4.36 2.46 -6.00
CA ALA A 341 -3.45 1.85 -6.97
C ALA A 341 -2.03 2.40 -6.76
N SER A 342 -1.04 1.59 -7.12
CA SER A 342 0.35 2.03 -7.09
C SER A 342 0.58 3.24 -8.02
N SER A 343 1.62 4.02 -7.74
CA SER A 343 1.97 5.21 -8.49
C SER A 343 3.47 5.49 -8.38
N PHE A 344 4.01 6.22 -9.37
CA PHE A 344 5.31 6.88 -9.28
C PHE A 344 5.16 8.40 -9.09
N ASP A 345 3.93 8.90 -8.93
CA ASP A 345 3.67 10.27 -8.49
C ASP A 345 3.80 10.35 -6.97
N SER A 346 4.93 10.87 -6.50
CA SER A 346 5.19 11.05 -5.07
C SER A 346 4.20 11.99 -4.38
N ASN A 347 3.61 12.95 -5.10
CA ASN A 347 2.64 13.88 -4.51
C ASN A 347 1.31 13.15 -4.22
N TYR A 348 0.88 12.28 -5.13
CA TYR A 348 -0.28 11.41 -4.91
C TYR A 348 -0.07 10.49 -3.70
N ILE A 349 1.11 9.86 -3.60
CA ILE A 349 1.43 9.00 -2.46
C ILE A 349 1.48 9.80 -1.16
N ALA A 350 2.11 10.98 -1.17
CA ALA A 350 2.14 11.86 -0.01
C ALA A 350 0.75 12.33 0.41
N ALA A 351 -0.15 12.62 -0.54
CA ALA A 351 -1.51 13.01 -0.25
C ALA A 351 -2.29 11.91 0.46
N TRP A 352 -2.19 10.67 -0.02
CA TRP A 352 -2.75 9.52 0.68
C TRP A 352 -2.10 9.29 2.05
N GLY A 353 -0.78 9.44 2.15
CA GLY A 353 -0.05 9.36 3.41
C GLY A 353 -0.58 10.35 4.45
N GLN A 354 -0.87 11.60 4.06
CA GLN A 354 -1.49 12.58 4.95
C GLN A 354 -2.92 12.20 5.34
N LEU A 355 -3.71 11.70 4.39
CA LEU A 355 -5.10 11.29 4.66
C LEU A 355 -5.17 10.13 5.68
N VAL A 356 -4.37 9.08 5.51
CA VAL A 356 -4.40 7.93 6.44
C VAL A 356 -3.85 8.29 7.83
N ARG A 357 -2.84 9.17 7.90
CA ARG A 357 -2.34 9.68 9.18
C ARG A 357 -3.37 10.57 9.87
N HIS A 358 -4.12 11.36 9.11
CA HIS A 358 -5.21 12.17 9.64
C HIS A 358 -6.32 11.31 10.23
N ILE A 359 -6.80 10.29 9.51
CA ILE A 359 -7.80 9.34 10.01
C ILE A 359 -7.32 8.65 11.29
N TYR A 360 -6.06 8.23 11.34
CA TYR A 360 -5.46 7.65 12.54
C TYR A 360 -5.45 8.67 13.70
N GLY A 361 -5.06 9.92 13.44
CA GLY A 361 -5.09 11.00 14.42
C GLY A 361 -6.49 11.33 14.95
N LEU A 362 -7.53 11.22 14.13
CA LEU A 362 -8.92 11.35 14.58
C LEU A 362 -9.29 10.22 15.55
N ALA A 363 -8.90 8.98 15.23
CA ALA A 363 -9.18 7.81 16.07
C ALA A 363 -8.46 7.86 17.44
N MET A 364 -7.31 8.53 17.52
CA MET A 364 -6.57 8.73 18.78
C MET A 364 -7.21 9.77 19.73
N LYS A 365 -8.24 10.51 19.30
CA LYS A 365 -8.84 11.55 20.12
C LYS A 365 -9.53 11.00 21.38
N PRO A 366 -9.76 11.83 22.41
CA PRO A 366 -10.61 11.46 23.53
C PRO A 366 -11.97 10.92 23.06
N ALA A 367 -12.53 9.94 23.77
CA ALA A 367 -13.72 9.19 23.34
C ALA A 367 -14.92 10.08 22.98
N ASN A 368 -15.13 11.17 23.73
CA ASN A 368 -16.18 12.16 23.48
C ASN A 368 -15.95 13.00 22.21
N GLU A 369 -14.70 13.34 21.89
CA GLU A 369 -14.36 14.02 20.65
C GLU A 369 -14.51 13.07 19.45
N PHE A 370 -14.00 11.84 19.57
CA PHE A 370 -14.16 10.84 18.53
C PHE A 370 -15.63 10.52 18.25
N SER A 371 -16.46 10.44 19.30
CA SER A 371 -17.91 10.23 19.17
C SER A 371 -18.58 11.27 18.30
N ARG A 372 -18.22 12.56 18.48
CA ARG A 372 -18.75 13.63 17.62
C ARG A 372 -18.32 13.45 16.16
N ILE A 373 -17.07 13.06 15.93
CA ILE A 373 -16.53 12.83 14.59
C ILE A 373 -17.24 11.67 13.90
N ILE A 374 -17.30 10.49 14.54
CA ILE A 374 -17.91 9.31 13.92
C ILE A 374 -19.42 9.50 13.70
N CYS A 375 -20.12 10.18 14.62
CA CYS A 375 -21.53 10.56 14.43
C CYS A 375 -21.70 11.53 13.26
N HIS A 376 -20.84 12.54 13.14
CA HIS A 376 -20.92 13.49 12.01
C HIS A 376 -20.64 12.80 10.68
N VAL A 377 -19.61 11.96 10.61
CA VAL A 377 -19.32 11.13 9.42
C VAL A 377 -20.52 10.24 9.10
N TYR A 378 -21.08 9.55 10.09
CA TYR A 378 -22.27 8.71 9.90
C TYR A 378 -23.46 9.50 9.34
N GLU A 379 -23.74 10.69 9.88
CA GLU A 379 -24.81 11.55 9.39
C GLU A 379 -24.60 11.97 7.93
N VAL A 380 -23.37 12.35 7.55
CA VAL A 380 -23.04 12.78 6.18
C VAL A 380 -23.14 11.62 5.20
N VAL A 381 -22.55 10.47 5.51
CA VAL A 381 -22.54 9.32 4.57
C VAL A 381 -23.92 8.68 4.38
N THR A 382 -24.85 8.96 5.30
CA THR A 382 -26.25 8.48 5.25
C THR A 382 -27.22 9.48 4.64
N TRP A 383 -26.79 10.61 4.08
CA TRP A 383 -27.68 11.53 3.37
C TRP A 383 -28.43 10.82 2.23
N ASP A 384 -29.69 11.20 2.00
CA ASP A 384 -30.50 10.62 0.93
C ASP A 384 -29.96 11.00 -0.47
N GLU A 385 -29.29 12.15 -0.57
CA GLU A 385 -28.60 12.60 -1.78
C GLU A 385 -27.27 11.84 -2.00
N PRO A 386 -26.77 11.78 -3.25
CA PRO A 386 -25.44 11.25 -3.52
C PRO A 386 -24.36 12.05 -2.77
N VAL A 387 -23.65 11.37 -1.86
CA VAL A 387 -22.54 11.97 -1.09
C VAL A 387 -21.33 12.07 -2.00
N ARG A 388 -20.78 13.27 -2.12
CA ARG A 388 -19.55 13.47 -2.87
C ARG A 388 -18.35 13.18 -1.97
N TRP A 389 -17.21 12.86 -2.58
CA TRP A 389 -15.99 12.60 -1.83
C TRP A 389 -15.48 13.86 -1.11
N GLU A 390 -15.78 15.05 -1.63
CA GLU A 390 -15.49 16.31 -0.93
C GLU A 390 -16.25 16.43 0.38
N ASP A 391 -17.54 16.03 0.40
CA ASP A 391 -18.38 16.08 1.60
C ASP A 391 -17.81 15.12 2.67
N ALA A 392 -17.35 13.94 2.25
CA ALA A 392 -16.72 12.97 3.15
C ALA A 392 -15.36 13.45 3.68
N LEU A 393 -14.55 14.16 2.88
CA LEU A 393 -13.33 14.82 3.34
C LEU A 393 -13.61 15.94 4.35
N GLU A 394 -14.66 16.73 4.10
CA GLU A 394 -15.10 17.79 5.00
C GLU A 394 -15.60 17.22 6.33
N ALA A 395 -16.34 16.10 6.30
CA ALA A 395 -16.85 15.44 7.50
C ALA A 395 -15.74 14.93 8.44
N ILE A 396 -14.58 14.58 7.89
CA ILE A 396 -13.38 14.26 8.68
C ILE A 396 -12.49 15.49 8.91
N GLU A 397 -12.89 16.67 8.44
CA GLU A 397 -12.15 17.94 8.53
C GLU A 397 -10.71 17.87 7.96
N PHE A 398 -10.52 17.10 6.89
CA PHE A 398 -9.24 17.00 6.19
C PHE A 398 -9.04 18.18 5.24
N ARG A 399 -7.95 18.94 5.42
CA ARG A 399 -7.66 20.19 4.67
C ARG A 399 -6.21 20.28 4.18
N GLU A 400 -5.41 19.25 4.46
CA GLU A 400 -3.97 19.21 4.22
C GLU A 400 -3.64 19.08 2.72
N VAL A 401 -4.56 18.54 1.93
CA VAL A 401 -4.47 18.43 0.47
C VAL A 401 -5.72 19.05 -0.15
N GLY A 402 -5.54 19.99 -1.08
CA GLY A 402 -6.66 20.68 -1.70
C GLY A 402 -7.51 19.76 -2.59
N THR A 403 -8.81 20.01 -2.65
CA THR A 403 -9.73 19.27 -3.53
C THR A 403 -9.29 19.32 -4.99
N ALA A 404 -8.72 20.43 -5.46
CA ALA A 404 -8.19 20.56 -6.81
C ALA A 404 -7.05 19.56 -7.12
N GLU A 405 -6.19 19.23 -6.15
CA GLU A 405 -5.14 18.20 -6.33
C GLU A 405 -5.79 16.82 -6.52
N TRP A 406 -6.76 16.46 -5.65
CA TRP A 406 -7.53 15.21 -5.77
C TRP A 406 -8.28 15.11 -7.10
N THR A 407 -8.98 16.16 -7.50
CA THR A 407 -9.65 16.24 -8.81
C THR A 407 -8.67 16.05 -9.96
N GLY A 408 -7.45 16.59 -9.85
CA GLY A 408 -6.38 16.37 -10.81
C GLY A 408 -6.10 14.88 -11.03
N TRP A 409 -5.83 14.14 -9.95
CA TRP A 409 -5.57 12.69 -10.04
C TRP A 409 -6.79 11.90 -10.51
N ILE A 410 -7.99 12.22 -10.06
CA ILE A 410 -9.24 11.58 -10.52
C ILE A 410 -9.41 11.79 -12.04
N ASN A 411 -9.13 12.98 -12.55
CA ASN A 411 -9.18 13.26 -13.99
C ASN A 411 -8.12 12.46 -14.76
N GLU A 412 -6.92 12.28 -14.19
CA GLU A 412 -5.90 11.42 -14.79
C GLU A 412 -6.35 9.96 -14.86
N PHE A 413 -6.96 9.44 -13.79
CA PHE A 413 -7.52 8.09 -13.75
C PHE A 413 -8.68 7.88 -14.72
N ASN A 414 -9.45 8.91 -15.01
CA ASN A 414 -10.53 8.82 -16.00
C ASN A 414 -10.07 9.12 -17.44
N GLY A 415 -8.88 9.70 -17.59
CA GLY A 415 -8.25 10.05 -18.86
C GLY A 415 -7.05 9.16 -19.16
N LYS A 416 -5.84 9.74 -19.06
CA LYS A 416 -4.59 9.12 -19.53
C LYS A 416 -4.26 7.79 -18.83
N LEU A 417 -4.64 7.64 -17.56
CA LEU A 417 -4.34 6.46 -16.74
C LEU A 417 -5.50 5.45 -16.67
N LYS A 418 -6.59 5.66 -17.42
CA LYS A 418 -7.82 4.83 -17.34
C LYS A 418 -7.60 3.34 -17.51
N ASP A 419 -6.63 2.98 -18.35
CA ASP A 419 -6.23 1.60 -18.58
C ASP A 419 -4.78 1.44 -18.13
N LEU A 420 -4.58 1.10 -16.85
CA LEU A 420 -3.26 0.92 -16.24
C LEU A 420 -2.47 -0.21 -16.93
N ASP A 421 -3.15 -1.20 -17.50
CA ASP A 421 -2.50 -2.34 -18.15
C ASP A 421 -1.89 -1.96 -19.52
N LYS A 422 -2.32 -0.84 -20.11
CA LYS A 422 -1.86 -0.36 -21.43
C LYS A 422 -0.89 0.83 -21.38
N GLN A 423 -0.39 1.19 -20.21
CA GLN A 423 0.51 2.35 -20.06
C GLN A 423 1.92 2.12 -20.64
N GLY A 424 2.34 0.86 -20.77
CA GLY A 424 3.69 0.52 -21.20
C GLY A 424 4.78 0.88 -20.18
N PRO A 425 6.06 0.78 -20.58
CA PRO A 425 7.18 1.25 -19.77
C PRO A 425 7.07 2.76 -19.51
N MET A 426 7.31 3.17 -18.26
CA MET A 426 7.31 4.59 -17.90
C MET A 426 8.48 5.33 -18.51
N SER A 427 8.28 6.55 -19.01
CA SER A 427 9.36 7.45 -19.44
C SER A 427 10.19 7.96 -18.26
N PRO A 428 11.49 8.29 -18.42
CA PRO A 428 12.29 8.94 -17.39
C PRO A 428 11.69 10.29 -16.95
N VAL A 429 11.92 10.67 -15.70
CA VAL A 429 11.53 11.97 -15.15
C VAL A 429 12.34 13.08 -15.84
N GLY A 430 11.66 14.10 -16.36
CA GLY A 430 12.31 15.27 -16.97
C GLY A 430 12.62 15.17 -18.47
N ARG A 431 12.34 14.05 -19.14
CA ARG A 431 12.21 14.04 -20.61
C ARG A 431 10.77 14.37 -20.97
N MET A 432 10.53 15.61 -21.42
CA MET A 432 9.34 15.87 -22.22
C MET A 432 9.40 14.97 -23.44
N THR A 433 8.35 14.18 -23.67
CA THR A 433 8.10 13.58 -24.97
C THR A 433 7.97 14.75 -25.95
N ILE A 434 8.97 14.91 -26.81
CA ILE A 434 8.80 15.69 -28.03
C ILE A 434 7.96 14.77 -28.91
N ASP A 435 6.67 15.09 -29.01
CA ASP A 435 5.76 14.49 -30.00
C ASP A 435 6.21 14.84 -31.41
#